data_AF-A0AAU4GW79-F1
#
_entry.id   AF-A0AAU4GW79-F1
#
_cell.length_a   1.000
_cell.length_b   1.000
_cell.length_c   1.000
_cell.angle_alpha   90.00
_cell.angle_beta   90.00
_cell.angle_gamma   90.00
#
_symmetry.space_group_name_H-M   'P 1'
#
loop_
_entity.id
_entity.type
_entity.pdbx_description
1 polymer ?
#
loop_
_entity_poly.entity_id
_entity_poly.type
_entity_poly.pdbx_seq_one_letter_code
_entity_poly.pdbx_strand_id
1 'polypeptide(L)'
;MKLTKNSHACIRLEKDGRSLVIDPGSFTEEDAAVGADAILVTHEHLDHFNEDRLRAGLEANPAAEIWTLKSVADQLSAAFPGRVHTVGHGDTFTAAGFDVQVHGELHAVIHPDIPRITNVGFLVDGGRVFHPGDALTVPDHTVETLMLPVMAPWSKISEVIDYVREVKPQRAYDIHDALLTDLARPIYDMQIGALGGAEHLRLAPGEAADL
;
A
#
# COMPACT_ATOMS: atom_id res chain seq x y z
N MET A 1 9.73 -2.85 -14.04
CA MET A 1 8.60 -3.42 -13.26
C MET A 1 7.36 -2.70 -13.72
N LYS A 2 6.19 -3.34 -13.83
CA LYS A 2 4.95 -2.64 -14.16
C LYS A 2 4.12 -2.44 -12.90
N LEU A 3 3.74 -1.19 -12.62
CA LEU A 3 2.83 -0.83 -11.53
C LEU A 3 1.46 -0.53 -12.12
N THR A 4 0.42 -1.23 -11.66
CA THR A 4 -0.98 -0.94 -11.99
C THR A 4 -1.68 -0.45 -10.74
N LYS A 5 -2.40 0.66 -10.87
CA LYS A 5 -3.21 1.22 -9.78
C LYS A 5 -4.59 0.59 -9.82
N ASN A 6 -4.99 -0.04 -8.72
CA ASN A 6 -6.37 -0.43 -8.49
C ASN A 6 -7.09 0.68 -7.73
N SER A 7 -8.38 0.57 -7.42
CA SER A 7 -9.07 1.62 -6.66
C SER A 7 -8.45 1.82 -5.26
N HIS A 8 -8.53 3.06 -4.75
CA HIS A 8 -8.17 3.44 -3.38
C HIS A 8 -6.71 3.21 -2.97
N ALA A 9 -6.39 2.20 -2.14
CA ALA A 9 -5.03 1.90 -1.69
C ALA A 9 -4.38 0.77 -2.49
N CYS A 10 -5.16 -0.02 -3.23
CA CYS A 10 -4.62 -1.21 -3.85
C CYS A 10 -3.70 -0.89 -5.03
N ILE A 11 -2.59 -1.63 -5.12
CA ILE A 11 -1.73 -1.67 -6.30
C ILE A 11 -1.37 -3.10 -6.66
N ARG A 12 -1.07 -3.32 -7.93
CA ARG A 12 -0.50 -4.55 -8.45
C ARG A 12 0.86 -4.25 -9.09
N LEU A 13 1.87 -5.00 -8.68
CA LEU A 13 3.21 -4.98 -9.27
C LEU A 13 3.42 -6.25 -10.08
N GLU A 14 3.94 -6.11 -11.29
CA GLU A 14 4.27 -7.22 -12.19
C GLU A 14 5.76 -7.15 -12.59
N LYS A 15 6.48 -8.26 -12.43
CA LYS A 15 7.90 -8.40 -12.77
C LYS A 15 8.19 -9.86 -13.13
N ASP A 16 8.87 -10.10 -14.25
CA ASP A 16 9.31 -11.43 -14.69
C ASP A 16 8.19 -12.50 -14.71
N GLY A 17 6.97 -12.09 -15.10
CA GLY A 17 5.79 -12.96 -15.14
C GLY A 17 5.20 -13.32 -13.77
N ARG A 18 5.66 -12.66 -12.70
CA ARG A 18 5.12 -12.75 -11.34
C ARG A 18 4.36 -11.51 -10.96
N SER A 19 3.42 -11.68 -10.03
CA SER A 19 2.55 -10.60 -9.56
C SER A 19 2.45 -10.52 -8.04
N LEU A 20 2.56 -9.28 -7.54
CA LEU A 20 2.43 -8.92 -6.12
C LEU A 20 1.31 -7.89 -5.99
N VAL A 21 0.33 -8.12 -5.13
CA VAL A 21 -0.78 -7.19 -4.86
C VAL A 21 -0.65 -6.66 -3.45
N ILE A 22 -0.80 -5.35 -3.25
CA ILE A 22 -0.76 -4.72 -1.93
C ILE A 22 -2.13 -4.09 -1.64
N ASP A 23 -2.66 -4.32 -0.45
CA ASP A 23 -3.90 -3.75 0.10
C ASP A 23 -5.18 -3.91 -0.75
N PRO A 24 -5.57 -5.13 -1.17
CA PRO A 24 -6.83 -5.37 -1.88
C PRO A 24 -8.05 -5.35 -0.94
N GLY A 25 -8.20 -4.27 -0.16
CA GLY A 25 -9.31 -4.03 0.76
C GLY A 25 -10.59 -3.64 0.05
N SER A 26 -11.67 -3.41 0.80
CA SER A 26 -13.06 -3.31 0.35
C SER A 26 -13.35 -2.16 -0.62
N PHE A 27 -12.52 -1.11 -0.66
CA PHE A 27 -12.68 0.02 -1.60
C PHE A 27 -12.03 -0.23 -2.97
N THR A 28 -11.45 -1.42 -3.15
CA THR A 28 -10.83 -1.89 -4.38
C THR A 28 -11.85 -2.60 -5.29
N GLU A 29 -11.46 -2.97 -6.51
CA GLU A 29 -12.15 -3.96 -7.34
C GLU A 29 -12.28 -5.33 -6.63
N GLU A 30 -13.38 -6.05 -6.89
CA GLU A 30 -13.68 -7.32 -6.20
C GLU A 30 -12.66 -8.43 -6.47
N ASP A 31 -12.09 -8.46 -7.67
CA ASP A 31 -11.16 -9.49 -8.15
C ASP A 31 -9.69 -9.06 -8.04
N ALA A 32 -9.37 -7.93 -7.38
CA ALA A 32 -8.02 -7.37 -7.38
C ALA A 32 -6.94 -8.32 -6.81
N ALA A 33 -7.30 -9.21 -5.89
CA ALA A 33 -6.40 -10.24 -5.34
C ALA A 33 -6.28 -11.50 -6.22
N VAL A 34 -7.22 -11.72 -7.15
CA VAL A 34 -7.24 -12.92 -8.01
C VAL A 34 -6.06 -12.88 -8.98
N GLY A 35 -5.41 -14.03 -9.15
CA GLY A 35 -4.24 -14.16 -10.02
C GLY A 35 -2.96 -13.52 -9.47
N ALA A 36 -2.94 -13.11 -8.20
CA ALA A 36 -1.71 -12.73 -7.51
C ALA A 36 -0.86 -13.98 -7.20
N ASP A 37 0.46 -13.88 -7.31
CA ASP A 37 1.39 -14.87 -6.74
C ASP A 37 1.69 -14.57 -5.27
N ALA A 38 1.56 -13.30 -4.87
CA ALA A 38 1.79 -12.84 -3.52
C ALA A 38 0.85 -11.68 -3.18
N ILE A 39 0.36 -11.62 -1.94
CA ILE A 39 -0.50 -10.55 -1.45
C ILE A 39 0.10 -9.97 -0.17
N LEU A 40 0.24 -8.65 -0.11
CA LEU A 40 0.67 -7.93 1.08
C LEU A 40 -0.50 -7.11 1.62
N VAL A 41 -0.64 -7.07 2.94
CA VAL A 41 -1.64 -6.21 3.60
C VAL A 41 -0.98 -5.42 4.72
N THR A 42 -1.13 -4.10 4.68
CA THR A 42 -0.48 -3.15 5.58
C THR A 42 -1.09 -3.14 6.97
N HIS A 43 -2.42 -3.27 7.09
CA HIS A 43 -3.17 -3.31 8.35
C HIS A 43 -4.62 -3.78 8.20
N GLU A 44 -5.34 -3.90 9.31
CA GLU A 44 -6.67 -4.53 9.38
C GLU A 44 -7.89 -3.67 9.00
N HIS A 45 -7.73 -2.40 8.62
CA HIS A 45 -8.89 -1.59 8.24
C HIS A 45 -9.53 -2.07 6.94
N LEU A 46 -10.85 -1.92 6.85
CA LEU A 46 -11.66 -2.52 5.79
C LEU A 46 -11.30 -2.08 4.38
N ASP A 47 -10.76 -0.88 4.20
CA ASP A 47 -10.34 -0.30 2.93
C ASP A 47 -8.97 -0.79 2.44
N HIS A 48 -8.17 -1.42 3.33
CA HIS A 48 -6.90 -2.10 3.01
C HIS A 48 -7.00 -3.63 3.08
N PHE A 49 -7.91 -4.14 3.91
CA PHE A 49 -8.15 -5.55 4.16
C PHE A 49 -9.60 -5.93 3.91
N ASN A 50 -9.82 -6.98 3.13
CA ASN A 50 -11.12 -7.64 3.00
C ASN A 50 -10.91 -9.16 2.98
N GLU A 51 -11.43 -9.85 3.99
CA GLU A 51 -11.22 -11.28 4.17
C GLU A 51 -11.64 -12.09 2.93
N ASP A 52 -12.84 -11.84 2.40
CA ASP A 52 -13.39 -12.61 1.27
C ASP A 52 -12.53 -12.43 0.00
N ARG A 53 -12.00 -11.23 -0.25
CA ARG A 53 -11.13 -10.97 -1.40
C ARG A 53 -9.78 -11.70 -1.28
N LEU A 54 -9.19 -11.69 -0.09
CA LEU A 54 -7.94 -12.40 0.17
C LEU A 54 -8.12 -13.92 0.03
N ARG A 55 -9.23 -14.45 0.56
CA ARG A 55 -9.61 -15.86 0.40
C ARG A 55 -9.77 -16.22 -1.08
N ALA A 56 -10.50 -15.43 -1.85
CA ALA A 56 -10.67 -15.64 -3.29
C ALA A 56 -9.32 -15.66 -4.03
N GLY A 57 -8.39 -14.77 -3.68
CA GLY A 57 -7.02 -14.78 -4.21
C GLY A 57 -6.26 -16.07 -3.90
N LEU A 58 -6.29 -16.51 -2.63
CA LEU A 58 -5.63 -17.74 -2.19
C LEU A 58 -6.25 -19.02 -2.77
N GLU A 59 -7.56 -19.02 -3.01
CA GLU A 59 -8.28 -20.13 -3.62
C GLU A 59 -8.02 -20.23 -5.13
N ALA A 60 -7.93 -19.09 -5.82
CA ALA A 60 -7.65 -19.03 -7.26
C ALA A 60 -6.22 -19.48 -7.61
N ASN A 61 -5.27 -19.31 -6.69
CA ASN A 61 -3.88 -19.75 -6.86
C ASN A 61 -3.39 -20.50 -5.63
N PRO A 62 -3.30 -21.85 -5.65
CA PRO A 62 -2.83 -22.64 -4.50
C PRO A 62 -1.40 -22.35 -4.04
N ALA A 63 -0.58 -21.72 -4.88
CA ALA A 63 0.78 -21.32 -4.55
C ALA A 63 0.87 -19.87 -4.03
N ALA A 64 -0.22 -19.11 -4.04
CA ALA A 64 -0.22 -17.74 -3.52
C ALA A 64 0.01 -17.73 -2.01
N GLU A 65 0.71 -16.72 -1.54
CA GLU A 65 1.02 -16.51 -0.12
C GLU A 65 0.62 -15.09 0.29
N ILE A 66 0.39 -14.88 1.59
CA ILE A 66 0.06 -13.58 2.19
C ILE A 66 1.14 -13.20 3.20
N TRP A 67 1.58 -11.95 3.18
CA TRP A 67 2.43 -11.36 4.21
C TRP A 67 1.76 -10.13 4.80
N THR A 68 1.60 -10.10 6.11
CA THR A 68 0.83 -9.05 6.79
C THR A 68 1.13 -8.98 8.29
N LEU A 69 0.55 -8.00 8.97
CA LEU A 69 0.59 -7.88 10.41
C LEU A 69 -0.17 -9.01 11.12
N LYS A 70 0.17 -9.20 12.40
CA LYS A 70 -0.46 -10.22 13.24
C LYS A 70 -1.99 -10.09 13.28
N SER A 71 -2.51 -8.86 13.35
CA SER A 71 -3.95 -8.55 13.41
C SER A 71 -4.73 -9.10 12.22
N VAL A 72 -4.14 -9.11 11.03
CA VAL A 72 -4.72 -9.68 9.81
C VAL A 72 -4.41 -11.17 9.71
N ALA A 73 -3.17 -11.57 10.00
CA ALA A 73 -2.74 -12.97 9.90
C ALA A 73 -3.57 -13.92 10.79
N ASP A 74 -3.93 -13.48 12.00
CA ASP A 74 -4.75 -14.24 12.96
C ASP A 74 -6.14 -14.60 12.39
N GLN A 75 -6.67 -13.79 11.46
CA GLN A 75 -7.99 -14.00 10.85
C GLN A 75 -7.97 -15.07 9.76
N LEU A 76 -6.83 -15.27 9.10
CA LEU A 76 -6.71 -16.12 7.89
C LEU A 76 -5.92 -17.42 8.12
N SER A 77 -4.96 -17.41 9.03
CA SER A 77 -3.96 -18.50 9.15
C SER A 77 -4.56 -19.87 9.44
N ALA A 78 -5.69 -19.93 10.16
CA ALA A 78 -6.39 -21.18 10.44
C ALA A 78 -7.00 -21.83 9.19
N ALA A 79 -7.47 -21.02 8.24
CA ALA A 79 -8.04 -21.50 6.98
C ALA A 79 -6.97 -21.82 5.92
N PHE A 80 -5.82 -21.14 5.98
CA PHE A 80 -4.73 -21.27 5.01
C PHE A 80 -3.38 -21.53 5.69
N PRO A 81 -3.22 -22.69 6.37
CA PRO A 81 -2.02 -22.98 7.15
C PRO A 81 -0.77 -23.00 6.26
N GLY A 82 0.27 -22.31 6.72
CA GLY A 82 1.57 -22.24 6.02
C GLY A 82 1.62 -21.28 4.84
N ARG A 83 0.52 -20.58 4.51
CA ARG A 83 0.44 -19.62 3.40
C ARG A 83 0.24 -18.18 3.85
N VAL A 84 0.13 -17.95 5.17
CA VAL A 84 -0.04 -16.63 5.77
C VAL A 84 1.13 -16.40 6.72
N HIS A 85 1.87 -15.33 6.47
CA HIS A 85 3.12 -15.01 7.15
C HIS A 85 2.94 -13.69 7.90
N THR A 86 3.19 -13.71 9.21
CA THR A 86 3.23 -12.50 10.03
C THR A 86 4.58 -11.81 9.83
N VAL A 87 4.55 -10.51 9.52
CA VAL A 87 5.72 -9.65 9.39
C VAL A 87 5.56 -8.39 10.23
N GLY A 88 6.67 -7.73 10.55
CA GLY A 88 6.73 -6.49 11.30
C GLY A 88 7.92 -5.62 10.91
N HIS A 89 8.03 -4.45 11.54
CA HIS A 89 9.12 -3.50 11.25
C HIS A 89 10.51 -4.15 11.26
N GLY A 90 11.30 -3.89 10.22
CA GLY A 90 12.66 -4.39 10.07
C GLY A 90 12.76 -5.78 9.44
N ASP A 91 11.64 -6.49 9.27
CA ASP A 91 11.64 -7.76 8.55
C ASP A 91 11.96 -7.56 7.08
N THR A 92 12.65 -8.56 6.52
CA THR A 92 12.93 -8.65 5.08
C THR A 92 12.57 -10.04 4.58
N PHE A 93 11.98 -10.12 3.40
CA PHE A 93 11.57 -11.38 2.79
C PHE A 93 11.49 -11.26 1.26
N THR A 94 11.41 -12.40 0.59
CA THR A 94 11.10 -12.45 -0.84
C THR A 94 9.70 -13.02 -1.01
N ALA A 95 8.88 -12.35 -1.81
CA ALA A 95 7.52 -12.78 -2.16
C ALA A 95 7.34 -12.72 -3.66
N ALA A 96 7.02 -13.85 -4.31
CA ALA A 96 6.87 -13.94 -5.76
C ALA A 96 8.05 -13.34 -6.58
N GLY A 97 9.28 -13.40 -6.06
CA GLY A 97 10.47 -12.83 -6.72
C GLY A 97 10.67 -11.32 -6.52
N PHE A 98 9.87 -10.68 -5.66
CA PHE A 98 10.08 -9.32 -5.19
C PHE A 98 10.79 -9.35 -3.84
N ASP A 99 11.82 -8.52 -3.67
CA ASP A 99 12.47 -8.33 -2.38
C ASP A 99 11.71 -7.25 -1.61
N VAL A 100 11.26 -7.57 -0.39
CA VAL A 100 10.40 -6.71 0.41
C VAL A 100 11.04 -6.44 1.75
N GLN A 101 11.02 -5.17 2.17
CA GLN A 101 11.38 -4.72 3.52
C GLN A 101 10.19 -4.05 4.17
N VAL A 102 10.03 -4.26 5.47
CA VAL A 102 8.86 -3.80 6.22
C VAL A 102 9.24 -2.60 7.10
N HIS A 103 8.52 -1.50 6.97
CA HIS A 103 8.80 -0.24 7.67
C HIS A 103 7.59 0.27 8.45
N GLY A 104 7.82 0.89 9.62
CA GLY A 104 6.76 1.43 10.45
C GLY A 104 6.09 0.39 11.34
N GLU A 105 5.40 0.89 12.37
CA GLU A 105 4.76 0.05 13.39
C GLU A 105 3.30 0.46 13.65
N LEU A 106 2.97 1.73 13.42
CA LEU A 106 1.70 2.32 13.85
C LEU A 106 1.09 3.17 12.73
N HIS A 107 -0.22 3.06 12.60
CA HIS A 107 -1.05 3.91 11.74
C HIS A 107 -0.92 5.38 12.15
N ALA A 108 -1.13 6.33 11.22
CA ALA A 108 -1.25 7.75 11.53
C ALA A 108 -2.29 8.02 12.64
N VAL A 109 -2.17 9.13 13.36
CA VAL A 109 -3.09 9.43 14.47
C VAL A 109 -4.45 9.82 13.90
N ILE A 110 -5.48 8.99 14.11
CA ILE A 110 -6.86 9.33 13.74
C ILE A 110 -7.43 10.41 14.66
N HIS A 111 -7.34 10.15 15.97
CA HIS A 111 -7.72 11.08 17.03
C HIS A 111 -6.98 10.70 18.31
N PRO A 112 -6.58 11.65 19.18
CA PRO A 112 -5.87 11.35 20.43
C PRO A 112 -6.61 10.38 21.37
N ASP A 113 -7.94 10.35 21.32
CA ASP A 113 -8.78 9.47 22.16
C ASP A 113 -9.05 8.08 21.55
N ILE A 114 -8.57 7.83 20.32
CA ILE A 114 -8.71 6.53 19.65
C ILE A 114 -7.36 5.81 19.75
N PRO A 115 -7.30 4.58 20.32
CA PRO A 115 -6.08 3.79 20.32
C PRO A 115 -5.55 3.61 18.89
N ARG A 116 -4.26 3.90 18.68
CA ARG A 116 -3.62 3.67 17.38
C ARG A 116 -3.46 2.18 17.15
N ILE A 117 -3.95 1.72 16.00
CA ILE A 117 -3.70 0.36 15.53
C ILE A 117 -2.33 0.25 14.89
N THR A 118 -1.88 -0.98 14.69
CA THR A 118 -0.64 -1.28 13.98
C THR A 118 -0.79 -1.03 12.47
N ASN A 119 0.26 -0.52 11.84
CA ASN A 119 0.37 -0.39 10.39
C ASN A 119 1.83 -0.57 10.00
N VAL A 120 2.07 -1.35 8.96
CA VAL A 120 3.37 -1.44 8.30
C VAL A 120 3.28 -0.93 6.86
N GLY A 121 4.40 -0.44 6.34
CA GLY A 121 4.61 -0.17 4.94
C GLY A 121 5.58 -1.17 4.32
N PHE A 122 5.47 -1.36 3.00
CA PHE A 122 6.29 -2.28 2.22
C PHE A 122 7.19 -1.51 1.25
N LEU A 123 8.50 -1.64 1.43
CA LEU A 123 9.53 -1.16 0.51
C LEU A 123 9.94 -2.31 -0.40
N VAL A 124 9.66 -2.18 -1.70
CA VAL A 124 9.83 -3.23 -2.69
C VAL A 124 11.05 -2.95 -3.57
N ASP A 125 11.83 -3.99 -3.82
CA ASP A 125 12.99 -4.04 -4.71
C ASP A 125 13.96 -2.87 -4.47
N GLY A 126 14.42 -2.74 -3.22
CA GLY A 126 15.42 -1.72 -2.84
C GLY A 126 14.93 -0.28 -2.94
N GLY A 127 13.61 -0.05 -2.87
CA GLY A 127 13.00 1.27 -2.91
C GLY A 127 12.42 1.66 -4.27
N ARG A 128 12.31 0.72 -5.22
CA ARG A 128 11.61 0.95 -6.49
C ARG A 128 10.17 1.41 -6.26
N VAL A 129 9.50 0.82 -5.26
CA VAL A 129 8.18 1.22 -4.76
C VAL A 129 8.20 1.22 -3.23
N PHE A 130 7.63 2.24 -2.60
CA PHE A 130 7.29 2.23 -1.19
C PHE A 130 5.79 2.46 -0.99
N HIS A 131 5.11 1.50 -0.37
CA HIS A 131 3.70 1.61 0.00
C HIS A 131 3.56 1.71 1.52
N PRO A 132 3.28 2.90 2.09
CA PRO A 132 3.33 3.11 3.53
C PRO A 132 2.07 2.63 4.28
N GLY A 133 1.01 2.26 3.56
CA GLY A 133 -0.31 2.09 4.15
C GLY A 133 -0.84 3.42 4.66
N ASP A 134 -1.56 3.40 5.78
CA ASP A 134 -2.13 4.60 6.40
C ASP A 134 -1.20 5.19 7.44
N ALA A 135 0.04 5.44 7.03
CA ALA A 135 1.05 6.07 7.86
C ALA A 135 1.91 7.04 7.04
N LEU A 136 2.53 7.97 7.74
CA LEU A 136 3.57 8.86 7.20
C LEU A 136 4.95 8.34 7.62
N THR A 137 5.16 7.03 7.47
CA THR A 137 6.40 6.33 7.85
C THR A 137 7.51 6.68 6.87
N VAL A 138 8.64 7.18 7.35
CA VAL A 138 9.82 7.43 6.51
C VAL A 138 10.74 6.20 6.57
N PRO A 139 10.97 5.48 5.45
CA PRO A 139 11.89 4.36 5.44
C PRO A 139 13.34 4.88 5.46
N ASP A 140 14.26 4.15 6.10
CA ASP A 140 15.70 4.46 6.09
C ASP A 140 16.37 3.99 4.78
N HIS A 141 15.72 4.29 3.66
CA HIS A 141 16.12 3.88 2.31
C HIS A 141 15.73 4.95 1.30
N THR A 142 16.47 5.03 0.19
CA THR A 142 16.06 5.86 -0.95
C THR A 142 14.77 5.29 -1.54
N VAL A 143 13.79 6.16 -1.77
CA VAL A 143 12.52 5.81 -2.42
C VAL A 143 12.50 6.41 -3.81
N GLU A 144 12.27 5.59 -4.83
CA GLU A 144 12.03 6.12 -6.19
C GLU A 144 10.55 6.45 -6.38
N THR A 145 9.67 5.50 -6.11
CA THR A 145 8.22 5.66 -6.27
C THR A 145 7.54 5.55 -4.91
N LEU A 146 6.98 6.65 -4.42
CA LEU A 146 6.16 6.66 -3.22
C LEU A 146 4.69 6.47 -3.61
N MET A 147 4.02 5.49 -3.01
CA MET A 147 2.55 5.45 -3.02
C MET A 147 2.07 6.39 -1.91
N LEU A 148 1.53 7.54 -2.29
CA LEU A 148 1.26 8.64 -1.38
C LEU A 148 -0.20 8.62 -0.90
N PRO A 149 -0.49 8.36 0.40
CA PRO A 149 -1.83 8.51 0.94
C PRO A 149 -2.22 9.99 0.98
N VAL A 150 -3.02 10.43 0.01
CA VAL A 150 -3.28 11.87 -0.18
C VAL A 150 -4.43 12.42 0.64
N MET A 151 -5.43 11.61 0.99
CA MET A 151 -6.61 12.10 1.69
C MET A 151 -7.17 11.04 2.62
N ALA A 152 -7.31 11.34 3.90
CA ALA A 152 -8.05 10.50 4.82
C ALA A 152 -8.68 11.38 5.91
N PRO A 153 -9.69 10.89 6.67
CA PRO A 153 -10.25 11.64 7.80
C PRO A 153 -9.20 12.04 8.84
N TRP A 154 -8.09 11.30 8.93
CA TRP A 154 -6.99 11.51 9.85
C TRP A 154 -5.90 12.46 9.33
N SER A 155 -5.95 12.87 8.06
CA SER A 155 -4.85 13.56 7.37
C SER A 155 -5.14 15.03 7.10
N LYS A 156 -4.09 15.86 7.12
CA LYS A 156 -4.09 17.20 6.51
C LYS A 156 -3.12 17.23 5.35
N ILE A 157 -3.49 17.93 4.27
CA ILE A 157 -2.62 18.10 3.10
C ILE A 157 -1.23 18.66 3.44
N SER A 158 -1.12 19.51 4.47
CA SER A 158 0.17 20.03 4.93
C SER A 158 1.11 18.91 5.42
N GLU A 159 0.58 17.92 6.13
CA GLU A 159 1.35 16.79 6.66
C GLU A 159 1.76 15.85 5.50
N VAL A 160 0.91 15.70 4.48
CA VAL A 160 1.24 14.97 3.25
C VAL A 160 2.39 15.65 2.49
N ILE A 161 2.36 16.98 2.36
CA ILE A 161 3.43 17.75 1.72
C ILE A 161 4.75 17.61 2.48
N ASP A 162 4.72 17.74 3.81
CA ASP A 162 5.92 17.59 4.63
C ASP A 162 6.44 16.15 4.59
N TYR A 163 5.56 15.15 4.51
CA TYR A 163 5.95 13.76 4.33
C TYR A 163 6.67 13.53 2.99
N VAL A 164 6.18 14.07 1.88
CA VAL A 164 6.89 13.98 0.58
C VAL A 164 8.27 14.61 0.67
N ARG A 165 8.41 15.76 1.34
CA ARG A 165 9.71 16.45 1.53
C ARG A 165 10.68 15.67 2.41
N GLU A 166 10.16 14.92 3.37
CA GLU A 166 10.98 14.11 4.26
C GLU A 166 11.46 12.84 3.57
N VAL A 167 10.57 12.13 2.86
CA VAL A 167 10.90 10.91 2.09
C VAL A 167 11.80 11.23 0.88
N LYS A 168 11.61 12.39 0.24
CA LYS A 168 12.32 12.84 -0.97
C LYS A 168 12.28 11.80 -2.10
N PRO A 169 11.09 11.30 -2.49
CA PRO A 169 11.02 10.32 -3.56
C PRO A 169 11.38 10.96 -4.90
N GLN A 170 11.74 10.16 -5.91
CA GLN A 170 11.86 10.69 -7.28
C GLN A 170 10.47 11.10 -7.81
N ARG A 171 9.47 10.24 -7.57
CA ARG A 171 8.07 10.48 -7.93
C ARG A 171 7.10 9.92 -6.88
N ALA A 172 5.90 10.46 -6.85
CA ALA A 172 4.80 9.98 -6.02
C ALA A 172 3.55 9.71 -6.86
N TYR A 173 2.88 8.58 -6.61
CA TYR A 173 1.56 8.26 -7.15
C TYR A 173 0.53 8.20 -6.02
N ASP A 174 -0.62 8.80 -6.24
CA ASP A 174 -1.69 8.83 -5.24
C ASP A 174 -2.24 7.44 -4.90
N ILE A 175 -2.41 7.22 -3.60
CA ILE A 175 -3.28 6.19 -3.00
C ILE A 175 -4.21 6.86 -1.99
N HIS A 176 -5.18 6.09 -1.49
CA HIS A 176 -6.16 6.56 -0.51
C HIS A 176 -6.94 7.79 -1.02
N ASP A 177 -7.31 7.76 -2.30
CA ASP A 177 -7.87 8.89 -3.04
C ASP A 177 -9.35 8.67 -3.45
N ALA A 178 -9.92 7.50 -3.18
CA ALA A 178 -11.28 7.15 -3.58
C ALA A 178 -12.37 8.05 -2.95
N LEU A 179 -12.07 8.69 -1.82
CA LEU A 179 -12.97 9.63 -1.15
C LEU A 179 -12.86 11.06 -1.72
N LEU A 180 -11.86 11.34 -2.57
CA LEU A 180 -11.73 12.62 -3.24
C LEU A 180 -12.71 12.72 -4.41
N THR A 181 -13.43 13.83 -4.47
CA THR A 181 -14.23 14.19 -5.62
C THR A 181 -13.39 14.95 -6.65
N ASP A 182 -13.82 14.95 -7.90
CA ASP A 182 -13.15 15.69 -8.98
C ASP A 182 -13.06 17.19 -8.72
N LEU A 183 -13.94 17.73 -7.87
CA LEU A 183 -13.88 19.12 -7.41
C LEU A 183 -12.65 19.39 -6.52
N ALA A 184 -12.35 18.46 -5.61
CA ALA A 184 -11.27 18.64 -4.63
C ALA A 184 -9.90 18.26 -5.20
N ARG A 185 -9.84 17.27 -6.11
CA ARG A 185 -8.61 16.72 -6.68
C ARG A 185 -7.60 17.79 -7.17
N PRO A 186 -7.99 18.81 -7.97
CA PRO A 186 -7.03 19.81 -8.46
C PRO A 186 -6.34 20.62 -7.34
N ILE A 187 -6.98 20.74 -6.17
CA ILE A 187 -6.38 21.42 -5.01
C ILE A 187 -5.22 20.59 -4.46
N TYR A 188 -5.39 19.27 -4.37
CA TYR A 188 -4.35 18.36 -3.90
C TYR A 188 -3.19 18.31 -4.90
N ASP A 189 -3.48 18.12 -6.19
CA ASP A 189 -2.48 18.10 -7.25
C ASP A 189 -1.62 19.37 -7.24
N MET A 190 -2.26 20.54 -7.19
CA MET A 190 -1.57 21.83 -7.22
C MET A 190 -0.68 22.02 -5.99
N GLN A 191 -1.20 21.76 -4.79
CA GLN A 191 -0.46 22.03 -3.54
C GLN A 191 0.69 21.03 -3.35
N ILE A 192 0.44 19.74 -3.56
CA ILE A 192 1.47 18.70 -3.44
C ILE A 192 2.53 18.89 -4.52
N GLY A 193 2.13 19.08 -5.78
CA GLY A 193 3.08 19.30 -6.88
C GLY A 193 3.93 20.56 -6.71
N ALA A 194 3.36 21.66 -6.21
CA ALA A 194 4.10 22.91 -6.02
C ALA A 194 5.02 22.90 -4.80
N LEU A 195 4.64 22.18 -3.72
CA LEU A 195 5.32 22.29 -2.43
C LEU A 195 6.10 21.04 -2.03
N GLY A 196 5.77 19.86 -2.55
CA GLY A 196 6.35 18.57 -2.13
C GLY A 196 7.81 18.37 -2.54
N GLY A 197 8.26 19.03 -3.62
CA GLY A 197 9.67 18.95 -4.07
C GLY A 197 10.03 17.65 -4.79
N ALA A 198 9.03 16.85 -5.18
CA ALA A 198 9.14 15.64 -6.00
C ALA A 198 8.10 15.66 -7.12
N GLU A 199 8.28 14.83 -8.15
CA GLU A 199 7.25 14.68 -9.19
C GLU A 199 5.98 14.07 -8.58
N HIS A 200 4.85 14.74 -8.72
CA HIS A 200 3.56 14.27 -8.21
C HIS A 200 2.65 13.89 -9.37
N LEU A 201 2.22 12.63 -9.39
CA LEU A 201 1.52 12.00 -10.50
C LEU A 201 0.29 11.25 -9.99
N ARG A 202 -0.60 10.90 -10.91
CA ARG A 202 -1.78 10.07 -10.64
C ARG A 202 -1.92 8.97 -11.67
N LEU A 203 -2.51 7.88 -11.22
CA LEU A 203 -3.03 6.80 -12.04
C LEU A 203 -4.49 6.63 -11.66
N ALA A 204 -5.39 6.69 -12.63
CA ALA A 204 -6.76 6.27 -12.41
C ALA A 204 -6.80 4.73 -12.17
N PRO A 205 -7.85 4.21 -11.53
CA PRO A 205 -8.02 2.76 -11.41
C PRO A 205 -7.95 2.05 -12.77
N GLY A 206 -7.11 1.05 -12.88
CA GLY A 206 -6.78 0.30 -14.10
C GLY A 206 -5.63 0.88 -14.92
N GLU A 207 -5.17 2.11 -14.65
CA GLU A 207 -4.00 2.68 -15.31
C GLU A 207 -2.70 2.11 -14.72
N ALA A 208 -1.65 2.13 -15.55
CA ALA A 208 -0.37 1.56 -15.22
C ALA A 208 0.79 2.47 -15.62
N ALA A 209 1.92 2.29 -14.93
CA ALA A 209 3.19 2.92 -15.22
C ALA A 209 4.30 1.86 -15.29
N ASP A 210 5.22 2.05 -16.23
CA ASP A 210 6.49 1.33 -16.21
C ASP A 210 7.42 2.01 -15.22
N LEU A 211 7.85 1.23 -14.23
CA LEU A 211 8.87 1.60 -13.25
C LEU A 211 10.21 1.12 -13.76
#